data_AF-A0A7K8JJ79-F1
#
_entry.id   AF-A0A7K8JJ79-F1
#
_cell.length_a   1.000
_cell.length_b   1.000
_cell.length_c   1.000
_cell.angle_alpha   90.00
_cell.angle_beta   90.00
_cell.angle_gamma   90.00
#
_symmetry.space_group_name_H-M   'P 1'
#
loop_
_entity.id
_entity.type
_entity.pdbx_description
1 polymer ?
#
loop_
_entity_poly.entity_id
_entity_poly.type
_entity_poly.pdbx_seq_one_letter_code
_entity_poly.pdbx_strand_id
1 'polypeptide(L)'
;MLGHRYTRTFLETAVASMNAGCNLELSYGMRNNVFMQIPQALAMGNITLQVSGAQRVGSQGRPPPSTAEVLASRSPQTLRDRVRPLFYTRMRLGEFDPPAMNPYSALDLSAVQSPEHRNLSLEAAVKSFVLLKNVRGTLPLQAQDLPGKRLAVVGPFADNPQVLFGDYAPVPEPRYIYTPRRGLETLPVNVSFAAGCRKPQCQQYSRAEVVGAAGTADVVVVCLGTGTDLETEGKDRRDLSLPGHQLELLQDAVQ
;
A
#
# COMPACT_ATOMS: atom_id res chain seq x y z
N MET A 1 8.55 -21.15 13.10
CA MET A 1 7.47 -20.99 12.08
C MET A 1 6.13 -21.28 12.73
N LEU A 2 5.39 -20.23 13.10
CA LEU A 2 3.94 -20.31 13.22
C LEU A 2 3.40 -20.20 11.79
N GLY A 3 3.24 -21.35 11.13
CA GLY A 3 2.60 -21.42 9.81
C GLY A 3 1.22 -22.08 9.93
N HIS A 4 0.40 -21.99 8.90
CA HIS A 4 -0.94 -22.60 8.89
C HIS A 4 -0.95 -24.13 9.12
N ARG A 5 0.17 -24.83 8.87
CA ARG A 5 0.30 -26.30 8.99
C ARG A 5 -0.74 -27.11 8.19
N TYR A 6 -1.31 -26.51 7.14
CA TYR A 6 -2.26 -27.17 6.25
C TYR A 6 -1.61 -28.28 5.41
N THR A 7 -0.39 -28.04 4.94
CA THR A 7 0.46 -29.00 4.21
C THR A 7 1.79 -29.21 4.95
N ARG A 8 2.46 -30.33 4.65
CA ARG A 8 3.70 -30.75 5.31
C ARG A 8 4.95 -30.47 4.47
N THR A 9 4.80 -30.33 3.16
CA THR A 9 5.91 -30.08 2.22
C THR A 9 5.54 -29.01 1.18
N PHE A 10 6.53 -28.36 0.57
CA PHE A 10 6.27 -27.44 -0.54
C PHE A 10 5.64 -28.13 -1.75
N LEU A 11 5.95 -29.42 -1.97
CA LEU A 11 5.31 -30.20 -3.00
C LEU A 11 3.80 -30.33 -2.74
N GLU A 12 3.42 -30.68 -1.52
CA GLU A 12 2.00 -30.73 -1.11
C GLU A 12 1.34 -29.34 -1.23
N THR A 13 2.04 -28.27 -0.83
CA THR A 13 1.53 -26.89 -0.99
C THR A 13 1.30 -26.54 -2.46
N ALA A 14 2.24 -26.86 -3.36
CA ALA A 14 2.10 -26.58 -4.79
C ALA A 14 0.90 -27.33 -5.38
N VAL A 15 0.74 -28.61 -5.03
CA VAL A 15 -0.42 -29.42 -5.44
C VAL A 15 -1.72 -28.80 -4.94
N ALA A 16 -1.80 -28.48 -3.64
CA ALA A 16 -3.00 -27.90 -3.03
C ALA A 16 -3.37 -26.56 -3.66
N SER A 17 -2.41 -25.64 -3.79
CA SER A 17 -2.63 -24.31 -4.38
C SER A 17 -3.08 -24.40 -5.85
N MET A 18 -2.43 -25.22 -6.67
CA MET A 18 -2.77 -25.37 -8.10
C MET A 18 -4.17 -25.99 -8.29
N ASN A 19 -4.51 -26.99 -7.48
CA ASN A 19 -5.83 -27.61 -7.53
C ASN A 19 -6.93 -26.65 -7.02
N ALA A 20 -6.62 -25.81 -6.02
CA ALA A 20 -7.54 -24.81 -5.47
C ALA A 20 -7.82 -23.62 -6.40
N GLY A 21 -6.99 -23.38 -7.42
CA GLY A 21 -7.21 -22.26 -8.35
C GLY A 21 -6.03 -21.32 -8.51
N CYS A 22 -5.03 -21.39 -7.64
CA CYS A 22 -3.90 -20.47 -7.68
C CYS A 22 -3.14 -20.64 -9.00
N ASN A 23 -2.87 -19.50 -9.63
CA ASN A 23 -2.22 -19.41 -10.94
C ASN A 23 -0.88 -18.68 -10.91
N LEU A 24 -0.63 -17.88 -9.87
CA LEU A 24 0.61 -17.16 -9.62
C LEU A 24 1.02 -17.34 -8.17
N GLU A 25 2.32 -17.33 -7.94
CA GLU A 25 2.91 -17.30 -6.60
C GLU A 25 3.68 -15.99 -6.45
N LEU A 26 3.41 -15.26 -5.37
CA LEU A 26 4.24 -14.15 -4.94
C LEU A 26 5.28 -14.69 -3.95
N SER A 27 6.50 -14.94 -4.42
CA SER A 27 7.56 -15.57 -3.62
C SER A 27 8.48 -14.58 -2.91
N TYR A 28 8.00 -13.36 -2.64
CA TYR A 28 8.83 -12.31 -2.05
C TYR A 28 9.46 -12.77 -0.72
N GLY A 29 10.78 -12.69 -0.61
CA GLY A 29 11.53 -13.10 0.59
C GLY A 29 11.64 -14.61 0.83
N MET A 30 11.16 -15.46 -0.09
CA MET A 30 11.29 -16.92 0.05
C MET A 30 12.64 -17.41 -0.51
N ARG A 31 13.32 -18.29 0.25
CA ARG A 31 14.54 -18.97 -0.21
C ARG A 31 14.27 -20.03 -1.27
N ASN A 32 13.10 -20.66 -1.20
CA ASN A 32 12.65 -21.70 -2.12
C ASN A 32 11.18 -21.43 -2.45
N ASN A 33 10.87 -21.20 -3.71
CA ASN A 33 9.51 -20.89 -4.17
C ASN A 33 8.68 -22.19 -4.23
N VAL A 34 7.42 -22.13 -3.80
CA VAL A 34 6.52 -23.29 -3.78
C VAL A 34 6.25 -23.80 -5.18
N PHE A 35 6.06 -22.92 -6.16
CA PHE A 35 5.69 -23.30 -7.52
C PHE A 35 6.86 -23.92 -8.29
N MET A 36 8.09 -23.89 -7.76
CA MET A 36 9.20 -24.69 -8.31
C MET A 36 9.00 -26.20 -8.12
N GLN A 37 8.05 -26.61 -7.28
CA GLN A 37 7.67 -28.02 -7.11
C GLN A 37 6.65 -28.49 -8.15
N ILE A 38 6.10 -27.58 -8.99
CA ILE A 38 5.11 -27.94 -10.01
C ILE A 38 5.63 -29.05 -10.94
N PRO A 39 6.84 -29.00 -11.53
CA PRO A 39 7.32 -30.08 -12.40
C PRO A 39 7.28 -31.46 -11.74
N GLN A 40 7.70 -31.55 -10.47
CA GLN A 40 7.61 -32.79 -9.70
C GLN A 40 6.16 -33.20 -9.43
N ALA A 41 5.30 -32.26 -9.07
CA ALA A 41 3.87 -32.50 -8.85
C ALA A 41 3.14 -33.02 -10.11
N LEU A 42 3.51 -32.51 -11.29
CA LEU A 42 3.00 -32.99 -12.58
C LEU A 42 3.52 -34.39 -12.88
N ALA A 43 4.82 -34.66 -12.66
CA ALA A 43 5.42 -35.97 -12.87
C ALA A 43 4.78 -37.07 -11.99
N MET A 44 4.32 -36.70 -10.79
CA MET A 44 3.58 -37.59 -9.88
C MET A 44 2.09 -37.71 -10.22
N GLY A 45 1.55 -36.90 -11.15
CA GLY A 45 0.13 -36.91 -11.50
C GLY A 45 -0.78 -36.26 -10.46
N ASN A 46 -0.25 -35.46 -9.53
CA ASN A 46 -0.98 -34.89 -8.40
C ASN A 46 -1.77 -33.62 -8.74
N ILE A 47 -1.48 -32.99 -9.88
CA ILE A 47 -2.20 -31.82 -10.39
C ILE A 47 -3.16 -32.30 -11.48
N THR A 48 -4.43 -32.48 -11.12
CA THR A 48 -5.48 -32.91 -12.06
C THR A 48 -6.72 -32.05 -11.86
N LEU A 49 -7.27 -31.50 -12.95
CA LEU A 49 -8.64 -31.01 -12.98
C LEU A 49 -9.49 -32.25 -13.16
N GLN A 50 -10.25 -32.64 -12.14
CA GLN A 50 -11.47 -33.34 -12.43
C GLN A 50 -12.39 -32.35 -13.13
N VAL A 51 -12.47 -32.46 -14.45
CA VAL A 51 -13.56 -31.85 -15.20
C VAL A 51 -14.81 -32.62 -14.78
N SER A 52 -15.57 -32.09 -13.83
CA SER A 52 -16.93 -32.53 -13.55
C SER A 52 -17.78 -32.26 -14.79
N GLY A 53 -17.77 -33.20 -15.74
CA GLY A 53 -18.58 -33.07 -16.97
C GLY A 53 -18.19 -33.95 -18.16
N ALA A 54 -17.04 -34.64 -18.15
CA ALA A 54 -16.69 -35.52 -19.27
C ALA A 54 -17.41 -36.88 -19.15
N GLN A 55 -18.60 -36.99 -19.76
CA GLN A 55 -19.22 -38.28 -20.06
C GLN A 55 -18.20 -39.21 -20.71
N ARG A 56 -18.06 -40.43 -20.16
CA ARG A 56 -17.28 -41.51 -20.77
C ARG A 56 -17.97 -41.93 -22.06
N VAL A 57 -17.52 -41.41 -23.20
CA VAL A 57 -17.83 -42.01 -24.50
C VAL A 57 -16.86 -43.16 -24.71
N GLY A 58 -17.39 -44.38 -24.77
CA GLY A 58 -16.60 -45.60 -24.95
C GLY A 58 -15.89 -45.61 -26.30
N SER A 59 -14.57 -45.74 -26.29
CA SER A 59 -13.77 -46.01 -27.49
C SER A 59 -13.28 -47.45 -27.47
N GLN A 60 -13.93 -48.30 -28.27
CA GLN A 60 -13.41 -49.60 -28.67
C GLN A 60 -12.25 -49.40 -29.66
N GLY A 61 -11.09 -50.05 -29.43
CA GLY A 61 -10.19 -50.45 -30.53
C GLY A 61 -8.91 -49.65 -30.81
N ARG A 62 -8.40 -48.76 -29.93
CA ARG A 62 -7.06 -48.14 -30.13
C ARG A 62 -6.01 -48.83 -29.25
N PRO A 63 -4.81 -49.17 -29.76
CA PRO A 63 -3.72 -49.67 -28.92
C PRO A 63 -3.39 -48.64 -27.83
N PRO A 64 -2.95 -49.09 -26.64
CA PRO A 64 -2.63 -48.19 -25.54
C PRO A 64 -1.56 -47.18 -25.99
N PRO A 65 -1.76 -45.87 -25.75
CA PRO A 65 -0.81 -44.85 -26.16
C PRO A 65 0.57 -45.12 -25.51
N SER A 66 1.63 -44.81 -26.25
CA SER A 66 3.00 -44.91 -25.76
C SER A 66 3.22 -44.01 -24.53
N THR A 67 4.21 -44.31 -23.68
CA THR A 67 4.54 -43.48 -22.50
C THR A 67 4.77 -42.02 -22.89
N ALA A 68 5.37 -41.75 -24.06
CA ALA A 68 5.58 -40.41 -24.59
C ALA A 68 4.27 -39.73 -25.02
N GLU A 69 3.33 -40.45 -25.64
CA GLU A 69 1.99 -39.92 -25.99
C GLU A 69 1.11 -39.72 -24.76
N VAL A 70 1.23 -40.58 -23.74
CA VAL A 70 0.60 -40.40 -22.44
C VAL A 70 1.16 -39.16 -21.75
N LEU A 71 2.48 -38.94 -21.77
CA LEU A 71 3.11 -37.75 -21.19
C LEU A 71 2.79 -36.47 -21.98
N ALA A 72 2.74 -36.53 -23.32
CA ALA A 72 2.39 -35.40 -24.18
C ALA A 72 0.89 -35.05 -24.12
N SER A 73 0.00 -36.05 -24.00
CA SER A 73 -1.43 -35.84 -23.73
C SER A 73 -1.71 -35.43 -22.27
N ARG A 74 -0.77 -35.73 -21.35
CA ARG A 74 -0.75 -35.30 -19.94
C ARG A 74 0.16 -34.12 -19.66
N SER A 75 0.35 -33.20 -20.59
CA SER A 75 0.45 -31.80 -20.15
C SER A 75 -0.82 -31.53 -19.33
N PRO A 76 -0.77 -31.27 -18.02
CA PRO A 76 -2.01 -31.25 -17.25
C PRO A 76 -2.81 -30.05 -17.74
N GLN A 77 -3.98 -30.31 -18.33
CA GLN A 77 -4.87 -29.28 -18.84
C GLN A 77 -5.07 -28.18 -17.78
N THR A 78 -5.08 -28.58 -16.50
CA THR A 78 -4.97 -27.74 -15.31
C THR A 78 -3.85 -26.70 -15.37
N LEU A 79 -2.62 -27.09 -15.65
CA LEU A 79 -1.49 -26.14 -15.74
C LEU A 79 -1.75 -25.11 -16.84
N ARG A 80 -2.19 -25.55 -18.02
CA ARG A 80 -2.58 -24.62 -19.09
C ARG A 80 -3.72 -23.70 -18.66
N ASP A 81 -4.73 -24.24 -17.99
CA ASP A 81 -5.87 -23.48 -17.49
C ASP A 81 -5.46 -22.47 -16.42
N ARG A 82 -4.44 -22.77 -15.59
CA ARG A 82 -3.87 -21.83 -14.62
C ARG A 82 -3.04 -20.73 -15.31
N VAL A 83 -2.25 -21.08 -16.32
CA VAL A 83 -1.39 -20.11 -17.02
C VAL A 83 -2.19 -19.21 -17.97
N ARG A 84 -3.30 -19.72 -18.55
CA ARG A 84 -4.07 -19.01 -19.58
C ARG A 84 -4.56 -17.62 -19.14
N PRO A 85 -5.16 -17.42 -17.94
CA PRO A 85 -5.57 -16.08 -17.48
C PRO A 85 -4.42 -15.06 -17.45
N LEU A 86 -3.22 -15.47 -17.03
CA LEU A 86 -2.06 -14.58 -17.03
C LEU A 86 -1.76 -14.08 -18.45
N PHE A 87 -1.65 -15.00 -19.41
CA PHE A 87 -1.32 -14.64 -20.78
C PHE A 87 -2.45 -13.90 -21.49
N TYR A 88 -3.72 -14.22 -21.21
CA TYR A 88 -4.84 -13.44 -21.72
C TYR A 88 -4.83 -12.01 -21.20
N THR A 89 -4.49 -11.79 -19.92
CA THR A 89 -4.31 -10.43 -19.41
C THR A 89 -3.15 -9.73 -20.10
N ARG A 90 -1.99 -10.37 -20.25
CA ARG A 90 -0.82 -9.81 -20.95
C ARG A 90 -1.12 -9.45 -22.42
N MET A 91 -1.87 -10.31 -23.12
CA MET A 91 -2.35 -10.05 -24.48
C MET A 91 -3.35 -8.88 -24.52
N ARG A 92 -4.32 -8.81 -23.59
CA ARG A 92 -5.27 -7.70 -23.51
C ARG A 92 -4.61 -6.36 -23.18
N LEU A 93 -3.48 -6.39 -22.46
CA LEU A 93 -2.65 -5.23 -22.18
C LEU A 93 -1.74 -4.85 -23.37
N GLY A 94 -1.82 -5.60 -24.49
CA GLY A 94 -1.04 -5.35 -25.70
C GLY A 94 0.45 -5.64 -25.54
N GLU A 95 0.86 -6.45 -24.56
CA GLU A 95 2.29 -6.70 -24.28
C GLU A 95 3.01 -7.37 -25.46
N PHE A 96 2.27 -8.08 -26.31
CA PHE A 96 2.81 -8.77 -27.49
C PHE A 96 2.51 -8.04 -28.81
N ASP A 97 1.82 -6.90 -28.75
CA ASP A 97 1.48 -6.12 -29.94
C ASP A 97 2.66 -5.22 -30.34
N PRO A 98 2.81 -4.85 -31.63
CA PRO A 98 3.75 -3.80 -32.01
C PRO A 98 3.50 -2.52 -31.20
N PRO A 99 4.54 -1.77 -30.76
CA PRO A 99 4.36 -0.58 -29.92
C PRO A 99 3.37 0.45 -30.50
N ALA A 100 3.31 0.58 -31.83
CA ALA A 100 2.37 1.47 -32.52
C ALA A 100 0.88 1.08 -32.36
N MET A 101 0.59 -0.16 -31.95
CA MET A 101 -0.76 -0.68 -31.72
C MET A 101 -1.15 -0.71 -30.25
N ASN A 102 -0.19 -0.50 -29.33
CA ASN A 102 -0.45 -0.49 -27.90
C ASN A 102 -0.63 0.96 -27.40
N PRO A 103 -1.84 1.36 -26.95
CA PRO A 103 -2.09 2.74 -26.51
C PRO A 103 -1.24 3.14 -25.29
N TYR A 104 -0.79 2.17 -24.49
CA TYR A 104 0.05 2.43 -23.32
C TYR A 104 1.51 2.70 -23.67
N SER A 105 1.97 2.28 -24.86
CA SER A 105 3.34 2.56 -25.33
C SER A 105 3.57 4.03 -25.68
N ALA A 106 2.51 4.82 -25.82
CA ALA A 106 2.59 6.27 -26.04
C ALA A 106 2.75 7.07 -24.73
N LEU A 107 2.61 6.43 -23.56
CA LEU A 107 2.81 7.08 -22.27
C LEU A 107 4.31 7.28 -22.00
N ASP A 108 4.68 8.48 -21.59
CA ASP A 108 6.06 8.81 -21.22
C ASP A 108 6.14 9.41 -19.81
N LEU A 109 7.35 9.81 -19.41
CA LEU A 109 7.59 10.39 -18.08
C LEU A 109 6.91 11.74 -17.87
N SER A 110 6.45 12.44 -18.92
CA SER A 110 5.74 13.72 -18.77
C SER A 110 4.38 13.55 -18.07
N ALA A 111 3.80 12.35 -18.16
CA ALA A 111 2.58 12.00 -17.44
C ALA A 111 2.83 11.78 -15.93
N VAL A 112 4.05 11.38 -15.53
CA VAL A 112 4.37 11.09 -14.12
C VAL A 112 4.39 12.40 -13.34
N GLN A 113 3.53 12.49 -12.31
CA GLN A 113 3.35 13.71 -11.51
C GLN A 113 3.06 14.96 -12.35
N SER A 114 2.34 14.85 -13.47
CA SER A 114 1.90 16.01 -14.27
C SER A 114 1.05 17.01 -13.46
N PRO A 115 0.89 18.28 -13.91
CA PRO A 115 0.02 19.24 -13.23
C PRO A 115 -1.39 18.70 -12.95
N GLU A 116 -1.97 17.96 -13.90
CA GLU A 116 -3.30 17.37 -13.81
C GLU A 116 -3.36 16.29 -12.73
N HIS A 117 -2.38 15.37 -12.69
CA HIS A 117 -2.31 14.34 -11.64
C HIS A 117 -2.08 14.94 -10.24
N ARG A 118 -1.26 15.99 -10.13
CA ARG A 118 -1.06 16.69 -8.86
C ARG A 118 -2.33 17.41 -8.41
N ASN A 119 -3.06 18.02 -9.35
CA ASN A 119 -4.33 18.69 -9.02
C ASN A 119 -5.41 17.68 -8.59
N LEU A 120 -5.49 16.52 -9.26
CA LEU A 120 -6.40 15.45 -8.85
C LEU A 120 -6.05 14.90 -7.45
N SER A 121 -4.75 14.73 -7.16
CA SER A 121 -4.27 14.33 -5.83
C SER A 121 -4.66 15.36 -4.75
N LEU A 122 -4.48 16.66 -5.05
CA LEU A 122 -4.90 17.74 -4.16
C LEU A 122 -6.42 17.74 -3.94
N GLU A 123 -7.21 17.58 -4.99
CA GLU A 123 -8.67 17.51 -4.90
C GLU A 123 -9.13 16.33 -4.03
N ALA A 124 -8.55 15.15 -4.24
CA ALA A 124 -8.82 13.97 -3.43
C ALA A 124 -8.46 14.20 -1.95
N ALA A 125 -7.31 14.83 -1.67
CA ALA A 125 -6.89 15.17 -0.32
C ALA A 125 -7.83 16.20 0.35
N VAL A 126 -8.22 17.27 -0.35
CA VAL A 126 -9.14 18.29 0.20
C VAL A 126 -10.51 17.66 0.53
N LYS A 127 -10.96 16.69 -0.26
CA LYS A 127 -12.24 15.98 -0.04
C LYS A 127 -12.15 14.83 0.98
N SER A 128 -10.96 14.43 1.42
CA SER A 128 -10.79 13.32 2.37
C SER A 128 -10.71 13.76 3.83
N PHE A 129 -10.51 15.05 4.11
CA PHE A 129 -10.52 15.57 5.48
C PHE A 129 -11.93 15.60 6.07
N VAL A 130 -12.04 15.22 7.35
CA VAL A 130 -13.28 15.24 8.12
C VAL A 130 -13.15 16.23 9.27
N LEU A 131 -13.97 17.29 9.26
CA LEU A 131 -14.06 18.23 10.37
C LEU A 131 -14.96 17.66 11.47
N LEU A 132 -14.36 17.10 12.52
CA LEU A 132 -15.11 16.47 13.62
C LEU A 132 -15.69 17.47 14.63
N LYS A 133 -15.01 18.59 14.85
CA LYS A 133 -15.40 19.59 15.85
C LYS A 133 -14.99 20.99 15.39
N ASN A 134 -15.93 21.92 15.43
CA ASN A 134 -15.69 23.34 15.25
C ASN A 134 -16.36 24.10 16.39
N VAL A 135 -15.59 24.79 17.22
CA VAL A 135 -16.09 25.49 18.41
C VAL A 135 -16.06 26.98 18.15
N ARG A 136 -17.16 27.69 18.47
CA ARG A 136 -17.25 29.15 18.33
C ARG A 136 -16.88 29.69 16.94
N GLY A 137 -17.04 28.88 15.89
CA GLY A 137 -16.70 29.27 14.52
C GLY A 137 -15.20 29.56 14.31
N THR A 138 -14.30 28.93 15.09
CA THR A 138 -12.84 29.11 14.95
C THR A 138 -12.35 28.83 13.52
N LEU A 139 -12.95 27.82 12.85
CA LEU A 139 -12.67 27.54 11.45
C LEU A 139 -13.83 28.02 10.54
N PRO A 140 -13.53 28.53 9.33
CA PRO A 140 -12.19 28.70 8.76
C PRO A 140 -11.44 29.92 9.34
N LEU A 141 -10.11 29.83 9.42
CA LEU A 141 -9.27 30.99 9.69
C LEU A 141 -9.43 31.99 8.54
N GLN A 142 -9.79 33.22 8.88
CA GLN A 142 -10.07 34.26 7.90
C GLN A 142 -8.77 34.86 7.38
N ALA A 143 -8.57 34.85 6.06
CA ALA A 143 -7.31 35.27 5.43
C ALA A 143 -6.95 36.73 5.76
N GLN A 144 -7.95 37.59 5.89
CA GLN A 144 -7.79 39.01 6.25
C GLN A 144 -7.25 39.22 7.67
N ASP A 145 -7.40 38.24 8.57
CA ASP A 145 -6.99 38.34 9.97
C ASP A 145 -5.61 37.73 10.23
N LEU A 146 -5.02 37.05 9.24
CA LEU A 146 -3.72 36.38 9.34
C LEU A 146 -2.50 37.31 9.32
N PRO A 147 -2.47 38.43 8.56
CA PRO A 147 -1.32 39.32 8.54
C PRO A 147 -0.87 39.75 9.93
N GLY A 148 0.40 39.46 10.26
CA GLY A 148 1.00 39.80 11.55
C GLY A 148 0.67 38.86 12.71
N LYS A 149 -0.18 37.84 12.49
CA LYS A 149 -0.44 36.79 13.49
C LYS A 149 0.72 35.82 13.59
N ARG A 150 0.85 35.20 14.77
CA ARG A 150 1.78 34.11 15.04
C ARG A 150 1.03 32.79 15.02
N LEU A 151 1.44 31.87 14.16
CA LEU A 151 0.85 30.54 14.03
C LEU A 151 1.91 29.51 14.41
N ALA A 152 1.67 28.75 15.47
CA ALA A 152 2.53 27.62 15.83
C ALA A 152 2.03 26.33 15.18
N VAL A 153 2.92 25.58 14.54
CA VAL A 153 2.63 24.24 14.04
C VAL A 153 3.46 23.24 14.83
N VAL A 154 2.80 22.38 15.60
CA VAL A 154 3.48 21.47 16.53
C VAL A 154 3.09 20.01 16.36
N GLY A 155 3.95 19.10 16.81
CA GLY A 155 3.69 17.66 16.80
C GLY A 155 4.47 16.88 15.73
N PRO A 156 4.57 15.55 15.86
CA PRO A 156 5.41 14.71 15.00
C PRO A 156 4.96 14.66 13.53
N PHE A 157 3.73 15.08 13.20
CA PHE A 157 3.21 15.16 11.83
C PHE A 157 3.33 16.57 11.21
N ALA A 158 3.72 17.58 12.00
CA ALA A 158 3.71 18.96 11.56
C ALA A 158 4.66 19.21 10.38
N ASP A 159 5.81 18.53 10.35
CA ASP A 159 6.78 18.64 9.25
C ASP A 159 7.53 17.34 8.96
N ASN A 160 6.79 16.25 8.77
CA ASN A 160 7.39 14.95 8.49
C ASN A 160 6.81 14.34 7.19
N PRO A 161 7.54 14.40 6.07
CA PRO A 161 7.11 13.82 4.80
C PRO A 161 6.77 12.34 4.84
N GLN A 162 7.50 11.55 5.64
CA GLN A 162 7.38 10.09 5.63
C GLN A 162 6.02 9.62 6.16
N VAL A 163 5.43 10.38 7.08
CA VAL A 163 4.15 10.01 7.70
C VAL A 163 2.93 10.50 6.91
N LEU A 164 3.13 11.30 5.84
CA LEU A 164 2.03 11.78 5.00
C LEU A 164 1.47 10.69 4.08
N PHE A 165 2.32 9.74 3.68
CA PHE A 165 2.00 8.79 2.62
C PHE A 165 1.51 7.42 3.14
N GLY A 166 1.66 7.16 4.43
CA GLY A 166 1.29 5.88 5.02
C GLY A 166 2.18 4.72 4.54
N ASP A 167 1.59 3.53 4.45
CA ASP A 167 2.24 2.32 3.96
C ASP A 167 2.02 2.16 2.44
N TYR A 168 2.80 1.30 1.78
CA TYR A 168 2.81 1.16 0.31
C TYR A 168 3.00 2.52 -0.40
N ALA A 169 3.82 3.37 0.21
CA ALA A 169 3.99 4.76 -0.17
C ALA A 169 4.68 4.94 -1.53
N PRO A 170 4.32 6.00 -2.29
CA PRO A 170 5.05 6.38 -3.49
C PRO A 170 6.44 6.94 -3.15
N VAL A 171 7.26 7.10 -4.19
CA VAL A 171 8.48 7.92 -4.15
C VAL A 171 8.23 9.20 -4.95
N PRO A 172 7.60 10.24 -4.34
CA PRO A 172 7.29 11.47 -5.04
C PRO A 172 8.55 12.33 -5.21
N GLU A 173 8.50 13.26 -6.17
CA GLU A 173 9.56 14.26 -6.27
C GLU A 173 9.50 15.20 -5.05
N PRO A 174 10.61 15.44 -4.32
CA PRO A 174 10.60 16.20 -3.07
C PRO A 174 9.95 17.58 -3.18
N ARG A 175 10.09 18.26 -4.34
CA ARG A 175 9.50 19.58 -4.59
C ARG A 175 7.97 19.59 -4.50
N TYR A 176 7.30 18.46 -4.72
CA TYR A 176 5.83 18.34 -4.69
C TYR A 176 5.28 17.86 -3.34
N ILE A 177 6.12 17.61 -2.34
CA ILE A 177 5.69 17.18 -1.01
C ILE A 177 5.33 18.39 -0.14
N TYR A 178 4.05 18.51 0.26
CA TYR A 178 3.60 19.57 1.18
C TYR A 178 3.23 18.98 2.55
N THR A 179 4.08 19.24 3.55
CA THR A 179 3.76 19.00 4.97
C THR A 179 2.78 20.06 5.48
N PRO A 180 2.10 19.84 6.62
CA PRO A 180 1.29 20.87 7.26
C PRO A 180 2.04 22.19 7.46
N ARG A 181 3.28 22.14 7.98
CA ARG A 181 4.14 23.33 8.12
C ARG A 181 4.35 24.02 6.78
N ARG A 182 4.82 23.30 5.76
CA ARG A 182 5.10 23.87 4.44
C ARG A 182 3.84 24.48 3.80
N GLY A 183 2.68 23.86 3.97
CA GLY A 183 1.40 24.40 3.49
C GLY A 183 1.01 25.68 4.20
N LEU A 184 1.12 25.72 5.53
CA LEU A 184 0.78 26.89 6.34
C LEU A 184 1.75 28.06 6.15
N GLU A 185 3.01 27.79 5.81
CA GLU A 185 4.01 28.80 5.44
C GLU A 185 3.70 29.55 4.15
N THR A 186 2.74 29.07 3.34
CA THR A 186 2.27 29.80 2.15
C THR A 186 1.31 30.94 2.49
N LEU A 187 0.81 30.99 3.73
CA LEU A 187 -0.10 32.02 4.21
C LEU A 187 0.69 33.25 4.70
N PRO A 188 0.09 34.46 4.67
CA PRO A 188 0.75 35.68 5.16
C PRO A 188 0.74 35.74 6.70
N VAL A 189 1.36 34.76 7.36
CA VAL A 189 1.40 34.59 8.82
C VAL A 189 2.81 34.24 9.28
N ASN A 190 3.19 34.59 10.51
CA ASN A 190 4.48 34.21 11.07
C ASN A 190 4.38 32.80 11.66
N VAL A 191 4.97 31.82 10.98
CA VAL A 191 4.91 30.40 11.38
C VAL A 191 6.08 30.05 12.31
N SER A 192 5.78 29.57 13.52
CA SER A 192 6.72 28.87 14.38
C SER A 192 6.50 27.36 14.31
N PHE A 193 7.54 26.57 14.54
CA PHE A 193 7.46 25.11 14.45
C PHE A 193 8.18 24.44 15.62
N ALA A 194 7.55 23.40 16.15
CA ALA A 194 8.19 22.47 17.08
C ALA A 194 7.61 21.07 16.92
N ALA A 195 8.43 20.10 16.53
CA ALA A 195 7.97 18.72 16.45
C ALA A 195 7.54 18.19 17.83
N GLY A 196 8.28 18.54 18.90
CA GLY A 196 8.11 18.02 20.25
C GLY A 196 8.52 16.55 20.40
N CYS A 197 8.08 15.72 19.45
CA CYS A 197 8.47 14.33 19.24
C CYS A 197 9.00 14.14 17.82
N ARG A 198 10.10 13.42 17.65
CA ARG A 198 10.69 13.16 16.32
C ARG A 198 9.90 12.15 15.48
N LYS A 199 9.16 11.24 16.13
CA LYS A 199 8.40 10.16 15.50
C LYS A 199 7.00 10.05 16.10
N PRO A 200 6.01 9.52 15.36
CA PRO A 200 4.67 9.26 15.87
C PRO A 200 4.66 8.42 17.16
N GLN A 201 5.53 7.42 17.31
CA GLN A 201 5.66 6.67 18.59
C GLN A 201 5.87 7.56 19.82
N CYS A 202 6.45 8.75 19.65
CA CYS A 202 6.58 9.81 20.66
C CYS A 202 7.08 9.32 22.03
N GLN A 203 8.13 8.48 22.01
CA GLN A 203 8.77 7.95 23.22
C GLN A 203 9.67 8.98 23.93
N GLN A 204 10.15 9.98 23.20
CA GLN A 204 10.96 11.07 23.71
C GLN A 204 10.27 12.37 23.35
N TYR A 205 9.96 13.18 24.37
CA TYR A 205 9.18 14.39 24.24
C TYR A 205 9.94 15.60 24.81
N SER A 206 10.00 16.68 24.04
CA SER A 206 10.56 17.97 24.44
C SER A 206 9.44 18.96 24.75
N ARG A 207 9.07 19.06 26.04
CA ARG A 207 8.07 20.02 26.52
C ARG A 207 8.46 21.47 26.23
N ALA A 208 9.72 21.81 26.47
CA ALA A 208 10.23 23.17 26.29
C ALA A 208 10.10 23.65 24.83
N GLU A 209 10.32 22.79 23.84
CA GLU A 209 10.14 23.14 22.43
C GLU A 209 8.67 23.47 22.11
N VAL A 210 7.74 22.65 22.59
CA VAL A 210 6.31 22.81 22.29
C VAL A 210 5.73 24.03 22.98
N VAL A 211 6.01 24.20 24.28
CA VAL A 211 5.58 25.39 25.04
C VAL A 211 6.24 26.64 24.47
N GLY A 212 7.52 26.58 24.06
CA GLY A 212 8.21 27.72 23.45
C GLY A 212 7.61 28.16 22.12
N ALA A 213 7.22 27.21 21.25
CA ALA A 213 6.58 27.52 19.98
C ALA A 213 5.13 28.00 20.15
N ALA A 214 4.35 27.35 21.01
CA ALA A 214 2.92 27.59 21.18
C ALA A 214 2.60 28.77 22.12
N GLY A 215 3.41 29.00 23.16
CA GLY A 215 3.08 29.91 24.27
C GLY A 215 2.94 31.38 23.92
N THR A 216 3.35 31.78 22.70
CA THR A 216 3.09 33.13 22.20
C THR A 216 2.25 33.14 20.92
N ALA A 217 1.81 31.99 20.41
CA ALA A 217 1.05 31.94 19.17
C ALA A 217 -0.37 32.48 19.36
N ASP A 218 -0.89 33.16 18.35
CA ASP A 218 -2.31 33.50 18.26
C ASP A 218 -3.15 32.29 17.85
N VAL A 219 -2.54 31.37 17.07
CA VAL A 219 -3.16 30.14 16.58
C VAL A 219 -2.17 28.99 16.75
N VAL A 220 -2.63 27.87 17.31
CA VAL A 220 -1.83 26.65 17.43
C VAL A 220 -2.47 25.55 16.58
N VAL A 221 -1.70 25.00 15.64
CA VAL A 221 -2.04 23.83 14.84
C VAL A 221 -1.25 22.64 15.36
N VAL A 222 -1.96 21.65 15.93
CA VAL A 222 -1.34 20.47 16.55
C VAL A 222 -1.55 19.26 15.65
N CYS A 223 -0.46 18.71 15.10
CA CYS A 223 -0.46 17.61 14.13
C CYS A 223 0.00 16.30 14.80
N LEU A 224 -0.97 15.46 15.13
CA LEU A 224 -0.82 14.20 15.87
C LEU A 224 -1.38 13.04 15.06
N GLY A 225 -1.04 11.82 15.47
CA GLY A 225 -1.58 10.63 14.83
C GLY A 225 -0.72 9.39 15.01
N THR A 226 -1.08 8.37 14.24
CA THR A 226 -0.41 7.09 14.15
C THR A 226 0.34 7.00 12.83
N GLY A 227 1.55 6.44 12.85
CA GLY A 227 2.38 6.28 11.65
C GLY A 227 2.76 4.83 11.43
N THR A 228 3.43 4.57 10.30
CA THR A 228 3.89 3.22 9.90
C THR A 228 4.88 2.60 10.88
N ASP A 229 5.50 3.41 11.72
CA ASP A 229 6.33 2.97 12.83
C ASP A 229 5.50 2.31 13.95
N LEU A 230 4.19 2.53 14.02
CA LEU A 230 3.26 1.90 14.97
C LEU A 230 2.39 0.83 14.31
N GLU A 231 1.88 1.09 13.11
CA GLU A 231 0.92 0.24 12.40
C GLU A 231 1.34 -0.01 10.95
N THR A 232 1.58 -1.27 10.59
CA THR A 232 1.99 -1.68 9.24
C THR A 232 1.69 -3.16 9.05
N GLU A 233 1.91 -3.69 7.85
CA GLU A 233 1.74 -5.10 7.57
C GLU A 233 2.49 -6.00 8.58
N GLY A 234 1.78 -6.95 9.18
CA GLY A 234 2.32 -7.84 10.21
C GLY A 234 2.56 -7.18 11.56
N LYS A 235 2.11 -5.93 11.76
CA LYS A 235 2.27 -5.17 13.01
C LYS A 235 1.01 -4.38 13.35
N ASP A 236 0.09 -5.04 14.06
CA ASP A 236 -1.07 -4.39 14.66
C ASP A 236 -0.67 -3.53 15.87
N ARG A 237 -1.44 -2.47 16.12
CA ARG A 237 -1.35 -1.72 17.38
C ARG A 237 -1.94 -2.53 18.52
N ARG A 238 -1.47 -2.23 19.75
CA ARG A 238 -1.98 -2.85 20.97
C ARG A 238 -3.28 -2.22 21.46
N ASP A 239 -3.52 -0.97 21.10
CA ASP A 239 -4.67 -0.17 21.48
C ASP A 239 -4.89 0.97 20.47
N LEU A 240 -5.96 1.75 20.68
CA LEU A 240 -6.38 2.85 19.81
C LEU A 240 -6.01 4.24 20.35
N SER A 241 -5.29 4.32 21.48
CA SER A 241 -4.93 5.60 22.10
C SER A 241 -3.87 6.35 21.29
N LEU A 242 -3.72 7.65 21.59
CA LEU A 242 -2.59 8.41 21.08
C LEU A 242 -1.27 7.82 21.63
N PRO A 243 -0.28 7.58 20.76
CA PRO A 243 0.94 6.88 21.15
C PRO A 243 1.86 7.77 22.00
N GLY A 244 2.53 7.14 22.98
CA GLY A 244 3.56 7.78 23.79
C GLY A 244 3.09 9.07 24.45
N HIS A 245 3.91 10.11 24.37
CA HIS A 245 3.65 11.42 24.99
C HIS A 245 2.80 12.37 24.11
N GLN A 246 2.15 11.90 23.04
CA GLN A 246 1.36 12.79 22.17
C GLN A 246 0.18 13.47 22.89
N LEU A 247 -0.41 12.81 23.90
CA LEU A 247 -1.47 13.43 24.71
C LEU A 247 -0.93 14.56 25.60
N GLU A 248 0.23 14.36 26.23
CA GLU A 248 0.92 15.39 27.03
C GLU A 248 1.32 16.57 26.14
N LEU A 249 1.84 16.29 24.94
CA LEU A 249 2.14 17.30 23.92
C LEU A 249 0.92 18.16 23.59
N LEU A 250 -0.24 17.53 23.36
CA LEU A 250 -1.49 18.25 23.10
C LEU A 250 -1.86 19.16 24.27
N GLN A 251 -1.76 18.67 25.51
CA GLN A 251 -2.11 19.42 26.71
C GLN A 251 -1.18 20.61 26.94
N ASP A 252 0.11 20.48 26.65
CA ASP A 252 1.08 21.57 26.79
C ASP A 252 1.00 22.58 25.64
N ALA A 253 0.53 22.18 24.46
CA ALA A 253 0.37 23.07 23.31
C ALA A 253 -0.84 24.04 23.42
N VAL A 254 -1.77 23.77 24.35
CA VAL A 254 -3.04 24.53 24.48
C VAL A 254 -3.18 25.26 25.83
N GLN A 255 -2.12 25.29 26.64
CA GLN A 255 -2.03 26.07 27.88
C GLN A 255 -1.70 27.53 27.59
#